data_AF-A0A924RWU5-F1
#
_entry.id   AF-A0A924RWU5-F1
#
_cell.length_a   1.000
_cell.length_b   1.000
_cell.length_c   1.000
_cell.angle_alpha   90.00
_cell.angle_beta   90.00
_cell.angle_gamma   90.00
#
_symmetry.space_group_name_H-M   'P 1'
#
loop_
_entity.id
_entity.type
_entity.pdbx_description
1 polymer ?
#
loop_
_entity_poly.entity_id
_entity_poly.type
_entity_poly.pdbx_seq_one_letter_code
_entity_poly.pdbx_strand_id
1 'polypeptide(L)'
;MINVTDEEADKLSDHLNQTRLEFDEKYLEKGNSMMVVNTMPCHFLANNKCTVYDYRFAGCREFPALHLPHFTKRVFTTFMHYNRCPIIYNVVERLKVETGFEKNDNTDVTD
;
A
#
# COMPACT_ATOMS: atom_id res chain seq x y z
N MET A 1 0.43 2.10 -5.55
CA MET A 1 0.40 3.57 -5.53
C MET A 1 -0.38 4.00 -4.30
N ILE A 2 0.06 5.04 -3.61
CA ILE A 2 -0.59 5.54 -2.39
C ILE A 2 -1.39 6.78 -2.77
N ASN A 3 -2.71 6.69 -2.65
CA ASN A 3 -3.59 7.83 -2.85
C ASN A 3 -3.49 8.77 -1.65
N VAL A 4 -3.54 10.07 -1.93
CA VAL A 4 -3.42 11.15 -0.96
C VAL A 4 -4.62 12.07 -1.13
N THR A 5 -5.32 12.40 -0.03
CA THR A 5 -6.39 13.40 -0.04
C THR A 5 -5.82 14.80 0.21
N ASP A 6 -6.55 15.86 -0.17
CA ASP A 6 -6.13 17.24 0.12
C ASP A 6 -5.88 17.45 1.63
N GLU A 7 -6.76 16.94 2.49
CA GLU A 7 -6.61 17.05 3.95
C GLU A 7 -5.32 16.38 4.47
N GLU A 8 -4.99 15.20 3.97
CA GLU A 8 -3.75 14.53 4.35
C GLU A 8 -2.51 15.27 3.85
N ALA A 9 -2.64 15.82 2.65
CA ALA A 9 -1.59 16.58 2.04
C ALA A 9 -1.32 17.86 2.83
N ASP A 10 -2.37 18.62 3.19
CA ASP A 10 -2.30 19.85 3.97
C ASP A 10 -1.64 19.61 5.33
N LYS A 11 -2.08 18.56 6.05
CA LYS A 11 -1.50 18.17 7.34
C LYS A 11 -0.02 17.88 7.26
N LEU A 12 0.43 17.21 6.19
CA LEU A 12 1.83 16.86 6.04
C LEU A 12 2.66 18.04 5.53
N SER A 13 2.13 18.92 4.67
CA SER A 13 2.83 20.14 4.27
C SER A 13 3.07 21.08 5.45
N ASP A 14 2.07 21.23 6.33
CA ASP A 14 2.21 22.02 7.56
C ASP A 14 3.27 21.43 8.48
N HIS A 15 3.26 20.10 8.68
CA HIS A 15 4.26 19.42 9.50
C HIS A 15 5.70 19.60 8.98
N LEU A 16 5.87 19.66 7.64
CA LEU A 16 7.16 19.87 7.00
C LEU A 16 7.55 21.36 6.89
N ASN A 17 6.71 22.28 7.35
CA ASN A 17 6.86 23.73 7.17
C ASN A 17 7.06 24.12 5.70
N GLN A 18 6.29 23.53 4.79
CA GLN A 18 6.29 23.84 3.36
C GLN A 18 4.91 24.33 2.93
N THR A 19 4.87 25.16 1.89
CA THR A 19 3.57 25.53 1.29
C THR A 19 2.94 24.33 0.59
N ARG A 20 1.61 24.34 0.46
CA ARG A 20 0.84 23.33 -0.31
C ARG A 20 1.38 23.15 -1.73
N LEU A 21 1.71 24.26 -2.39
CA LEU A 21 2.26 24.26 -3.75
C LEU A 21 3.62 23.54 -3.83
N GLU A 22 4.56 23.90 -2.96
CA GLU A 22 5.89 23.26 -2.93
C GLU A 22 5.80 21.78 -2.57
N PHE A 23 4.88 21.42 -1.67
CA PHE A 23 4.64 20.02 -1.32
C PHE A 23 4.12 19.24 -2.53
N ASP A 24 3.11 19.79 -3.22
CA ASP A 24 2.50 19.17 -4.39
C ASP A 24 3.54 18.86 -5.46
N GLU A 25 4.32 19.87 -5.85
CA GLU A 25 5.35 19.75 -6.87
C GLU A 25 6.41 18.72 -6.50
N LYS A 26 6.76 18.62 -5.22
CA LYS A 26 7.86 17.77 -4.75
C LYS A 26 7.44 16.32 -4.54
N TYR A 27 6.26 16.07 -3.98
CA TYR A 27 5.91 14.73 -3.47
C TYR A 27 4.72 14.07 -4.17
N LEU A 28 3.88 14.82 -4.89
CA LEU A 28 2.64 14.30 -5.46
C LEU A 28 2.63 14.35 -6.99
N GLU A 29 1.94 13.38 -7.58
CA GLU A 29 1.52 13.39 -8.97
C GLU A 29 -0.01 13.50 -8.98
N LYS A 30 -0.53 14.52 -9.67
CA LYS A 30 -1.96 14.80 -9.74
C LYS A 30 -2.51 14.34 -11.09
N GLY A 31 -3.41 13.36 -11.06
CA GLY A 31 -4.23 12.98 -12.21
C GLY A 31 -5.59 13.69 -12.18
N ASN A 32 -6.47 13.33 -13.12
CA ASN A 32 -7.80 13.95 -13.26
C ASN A 32 -8.69 13.84 -12.01
N SER A 33 -8.53 12.80 -11.19
CA SER A 33 -9.40 12.52 -10.05
C SER A 33 -8.66 12.04 -8.80
N MET A 34 -7.34 11.87 -8.86
CA MET A 34 -6.56 11.29 -7.78
C MET A 34 -5.21 11.96 -7.68
N MET A 35 -4.74 12.17 -6.45
CA MET A 35 -3.37 12.54 -6.15
C MET A 35 -2.66 11.33 -5.57
N VAL A 36 -1.48 11.03 -6.10
CA VAL A 36 -0.68 9.89 -5.65
C VAL A 36 0.73 10.33 -5.28
N VAL A 37 1.39 9.58 -4.40
CA VAL A 37 2.83 9.78 -4.16
C VAL A 37 3.59 9.52 -5.48
N ASN A 38 4.44 10.47 -5.88
CA ASN A 38 5.07 10.49 -7.21
C ASN A 38 6.30 9.58 -7.38
N THR A 39 6.72 8.85 -6.34
CA THR A 39 7.92 8.01 -6.41
C THR A 39 7.83 6.76 -5.55
N MET A 40 8.60 5.74 -5.95
CA MET A 40 8.86 4.52 -5.21
C MET A 40 10.36 4.21 -5.29
N PRO A 41 11.09 4.06 -4.17
CA PRO A 41 10.62 4.14 -2.78
C PRO A 41 10.14 5.55 -2.39
N CYS A 42 9.17 5.62 -1.49
CA CYS A 42 8.60 6.88 -1.00
C CYS A 42 9.69 7.82 -0.46
N HIS A 43 9.56 9.13 -0.74
CA HIS A 43 10.47 10.18 -0.24
C HIS A 43 10.70 10.16 1.27
N PHE A 44 9.69 9.71 2.03
CA PHE A 44 9.73 9.65 3.48
C PHE A 44 10.26 8.32 4.03
N LEU A 45 10.77 7.42 3.18
CA LEU A 45 11.36 6.16 3.61
C LEU A 45 12.86 6.33 3.85
N ALA A 46 13.30 6.18 5.10
CA ALA A 46 14.70 6.17 5.48
C ALA A 46 14.97 5.06 6.51
N ASN A 47 16.03 4.28 6.32
CA ASN A 47 16.42 3.18 7.23
C ASN A 47 15.26 2.21 7.54
N ASN A 48 14.49 1.83 6.52
CA ASN A 48 13.29 0.98 6.64
C ASN A 48 12.18 1.55 7.55
N LYS A 49 12.17 2.86 7.79
CA LYS A 49 11.15 3.55 8.59
C LYS A 49 10.60 4.76 7.85
N CYS A 50 9.34 5.07 8.11
CA CYS A 50 8.75 6.32 7.64
C CYS A 50 9.22 7.45 8.54
N THR A 51 9.79 8.51 7.96
CA THR A 51 10.26 9.70 8.69
C THR A 51 9.10 10.57 9.19
N VAL A 52 7.90 10.40 8.63
CA VAL A 52 6.67 11.15 8.97
C VAL A 52 5.59 10.21 9.52
N TYR A 53 5.98 9.30 10.42
CA TYR A 53 5.16 8.15 10.80
C TYR A 53 3.75 8.50 11.31
N ASP A 54 3.61 9.56 12.11
CA ASP A 54 2.31 10.00 12.64
C ASP A 54 1.43 10.68 11.57
N TYR A 55 2.06 11.20 10.51
CA TYR A 55 1.42 11.92 9.42
C TYR A 55 1.36 11.11 8.11
N ARG A 56 1.74 9.82 8.14
CA ARG A 56 1.74 8.94 6.96
C ARG A 56 0.33 8.80 6.38
N PHE A 57 0.19 8.77 5.06
CA PHE A 57 -1.11 8.68 4.38
C PHE A 57 -1.92 7.42 4.76
N ALA A 58 -3.24 7.47 4.62
CA ALA A 58 -4.16 6.39 4.99
C ALA A 58 -3.79 5.08 4.29
N GLY A 59 -3.47 5.13 2.99
CA GLY A 59 -3.02 3.94 2.26
C GLY A 59 -1.76 3.28 2.88
N CYS A 60 -0.86 4.07 3.45
CA CYS A 60 0.32 3.56 4.18
C CYS A 60 -0.04 3.02 5.57
N ARG A 61 -1.01 3.64 6.26
CA ARG A 61 -1.49 3.16 7.58
C ARG A 61 -2.24 1.85 7.48
N GLU A 62 -3.03 1.70 6.43
CA GLU A 62 -3.95 0.58 6.29
C GLU A 62 -3.26 -0.68 5.79
N PHE A 63 -2.18 -0.58 5.01
CA PHE A 63 -1.49 -1.75 4.44
C PHE A 63 -1.10 -2.78 5.53
N PRO A 64 -1.41 -4.08 5.38
CA PRO A 64 -1.95 -4.78 4.19
C PRO A 64 -3.50 -4.85 4.08
N ALA A 65 -4.23 -4.07 4.86
CA ALA A 65 -5.68 -3.88 4.80
C ALA A 65 -6.52 -5.17 4.97
N LEU A 66 -5.97 -6.14 5.71
CA LEU A 66 -6.62 -7.44 5.96
C LEU A 66 -7.83 -7.33 6.90
N HIS A 67 -7.90 -6.29 7.73
CA HIS A 67 -8.99 -6.06 8.68
C HIS A 67 -10.21 -5.38 8.07
N LEU A 68 -10.08 -4.77 6.88
CA LEU A 68 -11.17 -4.05 6.23
C LEU A 68 -12.23 -5.03 5.68
N PRO A 69 -13.51 -4.65 5.62
CA PRO A 69 -14.56 -5.49 5.06
C PRO A 69 -14.37 -5.74 3.56
N HIS A 70 -15.10 -6.72 3.01
CA HIS A 70 -15.08 -7.08 1.60
C HIS A 70 -13.69 -7.45 1.06
N PHE A 71 -12.96 -8.29 1.80
CA PHE A 71 -11.62 -8.78 1.44
C PHE A 71 -11.53 -9.31 0.00
N THR A 72 -12.57 -10.00 -0.49
CA THR A 72 -12.63 -10.54 -1.86
C THR A 72 -12.39 -9.51 -2.96
N LYS A 73 -12.77 -8.24 -2.74
CA LYS A 73 -12.51 -7.13 -3.68
C LYS A 73 -11.04 -6.74 -3.79
N ARG A 74 -10.20 -7.16 -2.84
CA ARG A 74 -8.77 -6.80 -2.71
C ARG A 74 -7.84 -8.01 -2.85
N VAL A 75 -8.36 -9.16 -3.30
CA VAL A 75 -7.57 -10.39 -3.44
C VAL A 75 -6.44 -10.21 -4.45
N PHE A 76 -6.70 -9.52 -5.56
CA PHE A 76 -5.67 -9.22 -6.56
C PHE A 76 -4.47 -8.47 -5.97
N THR A 77 -4.71 -7.37 -5.25
CA THR A 77 -3.63 -6.60 -4.61
C THR A 77 -2.94 -7.39 -3.51
N THR A 78 -3.69 -8.19 -2.76
CA THR A 78 -3.12 -9.11 -1.76
C THR A 78 -2.10 -10.06 -2.42
N PHE A 79 -2.45 -10.70 -3.54
CA PHE A 79 -1.54 -11.59 -4.26
C PHE A 79 -0.34 -10.88 -4.90
N MET A 80 -0.48 -9.64 -5.37
CA MET A 80 0.64 -8.82 -5.86
C MET A 80 1.75 -8.58 -4.81
N HIS A 81 1.41 -8.72 -3.52
CA HIS A 81 2.33 -8.58 -2.40
C HIS A 81 2.64 -9.90 -1.68
N TYR A 82 2.07 -11.02 -2.12
CA TYR A 82 2.18 -12.31 -1.44
C TYR A 82 3.62 -12.80 -1.32
N ASN A 83 4.43 -12.64 -2.37
CA ASN A 83 5.84 -13.03 -2.35
C ASN A 83 6.78 -12.03 -1.63
N ARG A 84 6.25 -10.89 -1.15
CA ARG A 84 7.04 -9.79 -0.57
C ARG A 84 6.72 -9.55 0.90
N CYS A 85 5.47 -9.70 1.31
CA CYS A 85 4.99 -9.36 2.64
C CYS A 85 4.74 -10.63 3.48
N PRO A 86 5.51 -10.86 4.56
CA PRO A 86 5.32 -12.05 5.41
C PRO A 86 3.93 -12.15 6.05
N ILE A 87 3.30 -11.01 6.37
CA ILE A 87 1.94 -10.99 6.95
C ILE A 87 0.95 -11.54 5.93
N ILE A 88 1.01 -11.06 4.69
CA ILE A 88 0.13 -11.51 3.61
C ILE A 88 0.36 -12.99 3.32
N TYR A 89 1.62 -13.42 3.23
CA TYR A 89 1.96 -14.83 3.04
C TYR A 89 1.28 -15.70 4.10
N ASN A 90 1.48 -15.40 5.38
CA ASN A 90 0.92 -16.19 6.47
C ASN A 90 -0.62 -16.22 6.45
N VAL A 91 -1.27 -15.09 6.13
CA VAL A 91 -2.75 -15.05 6.05
C VAL A 91 -3.26 -15.87 4.87
N VAL A 92 -2.64 -15.77 3.69
CA VAL A 92 -3.04 -16.54 2.52
C VAL A 92 -2.80 -18.04 2.73
N GLU A 93 -1.66 -18.43 3.32
CA GLU A 93 -1.39 -19.83 3.61
C GLU A 93 -2.36 -20.39 4.65
N ARG A 94 -2.76 -19.60 5.65
CA ARG A 94 -3.81 -20.01 6.57
C ARG A 94 -5.16 -20.14 5.88
N LEU A 95 -5.51 -19.21 4.98
CA LEU A 95 -6.75 -19.27 4.20
C LEU A 95 -6.85 -20.56 3.40
N LYS A 96 -5.76 -21.01 2.74
CA LYS A 96 -5.73 -22.29 2.02
C LYS A 96 -6.13 -23.46 2.90
N VAL A 97 -5.63 -23.51 4.13
CA VAL A 97 -5.98 -24.55 5.10
C VAL A 97 -7.46 -24.47 5.49
N GLU A 98 -7.94 -23.28 5.88
CA GLU A 98 -9.33 -23.08 6.33
C GLU A 98 -10.36 -23.34 5.23
N THR A 99 -10.00 -23.08 3.97
CA THR A 99 -10.90 -23.31 2.83
C THR A 99 -10.78 -24.71 2.23
N GLY A 100 -9.89 -25.56 2.74
CA GLY A 100 -9.62 -26.88 2.15
C GLY A 100 -9.08 -26.80 0.73
N PHE A 101 -8.20 -25.84 0.44
CA PHE A 101 -7.59 -25.69 -0.88
C PHE A 101 -6.73 -26.91 -1.22
N GLU A 102 -7.13 -27.66 -2.24
CA GLU A 102 -6.37 -28.80 -2.77
C GLU A 102 -5.49 -28.33 -3.93
N LYS A 103 -4.17 -28.58 -3.80
CA LYS A 103 -3.24 -28.33 -4.89
C LYS A 103 -3.41 -29.45 -5.91
N ASN A 104 -4.00 -29.15 -7.07
CA ASN A 104 -3.96 -30.06 -8.20
C ASN A 104 -2.52 -30.13 -8.72
N ASP A 105 -1.79 -31.18 -8.39
CA ASP A 105 -0.41 -31.39 -8.82
C ASP A 105 -0.28 -31.77 -10.32
N ASN A 106 -1.36 -31.70 -11.10
CA ASN A 106 -1.40 -32.08 -12.52
C ASN A 106 -1.01 -30.95 -13.51
N THR A 107 -0.33 -29.90 -13.07
CA THR A 107 0.22 -28.88 -13.98
C THR A 107 1.70 -28.68 -13.71
N ASP A 108 2.50 -29.67 -14.09
CA ASP A 108 3.82 -29.42 -14.65
C ASP A 108 3.63 -28.65 -15.97
N VAL A 109 3.49 -27.33 -15.87
CA VAL A 109 3.72 -26.46 -17.03
C VAL A 109 5.22 -26.28 -17.10
N THR A 110 5.87 -27.18 -17.84
CA THR A 110 7.12 -26.86 -18.50
C THR A 110 6.84 -25.72 -19.48
N ASP A 111 7.30 -24.52 -19.16
CA ASP A 111 7.88 -23.53 -20.09
C ASP A 111 8.52 -22.37 -19.31
#